data_AF-A0A7K1G259-F1
#
_entry.id   AF-A0A7K1G259-F1
#
_cell.length_a   1.000
_cell.length_b   1.000
_cell.length_c   1.000
_cell.angle_alpha   90.00
_cell.angle_beta   90.00
_cell.angle_gamma   90.00
#
_symmetry.space_group_name_H-M   'P 1'
#
loop_
_entity.id
_entity.type
_entity.pdbx_description
1 polymer ?
#
loop_
_entity_poly.entity_id
_entity_poly.type
_entity_poly.pdbx_seq_one_letter_code
_entity_poly.pdbx_strand_id
1 'polypeptide(L)'
;MKTKIFYIYGVFFIIFVAACFLWMIRNDTFAEKATYISYRDKDIEKELGYTLEEYVKTKSIITLQLNGNEKYDISILNRFQLEIQKIKKEENPNKGIHLKFGKKTTYENVIRSFQICKIEDCATYAPDGYDFWVFPYYKKTYSKLK
;
A
#
# COMPACT_ATOMS: atom_id res chain seq x y z
N MET A 1 3.89 41.84 42.82
CA MET A 1 3.89 40.40 43.16
C MET A 1 3.08 39.53 42.19
N LYS A 2 1.99 40.04 41.56
CA LYS A 2 1.11 39.26 40.67
C LYS A 2 1.75 38.79 39.34
N THR A 3 2.70 39.54 38.78
CA THR A 3 3.40 39.20 37.54
C THR A 3 4.30 37.97 37.66
N LYS A 4 5.04 37.83 38.77
CA LYS A 4 5.95 36.67 38.98
C LYS A 4 5.21 35.33 39.02
N ILE A 5 4.00 35.31 39.59
CA ILE A 5 3.14 34.13 39.67
C ILE A 5 2.62 33.73 38.28
N PHE A 6 2.25 34.71 37.44
CA PHE A 6 1.83 34.48 36.06
C PHE A 6 2.95 33.84 35.22
N TYR A 7 4.20 34.28 35.39
CA TYR A 7 5.35 33.67 34.72
C TYR A 7 5.59 32.22 35.16
N ILE A 8 5.40 31.90 36.45
CA ILE A 8 5.55 30.52 36.95
C ILE A 8 4.51 29.60 36.32
N TYR A 9 3.24 30.01 36.28
CA TYR A 9 2.19 29.24 35.61
C TYR A 9 2.41 29.13 34.10
N GLY A 10 2.93 30.19 33.47
CA GLY A 10 3.30 30.17 32.05
C GLY A 10 4.41 29.18 31.73
N VAL A 11 5.49 29.18 32.53
CA VAL A 11 6.61 28.23 32.36
C VAL A 11 6.14 26.79 32.60
N PHE A 12 5.35 26.56 33.65
CA PHE A 12 4.78 25.23 33.91
C PHE A 12 3.88 24.75 32.76
N PHE A 13 3.04 25.63 32.22
CA PHE A 13 2.18 25.32 31.09
C PHE A 13 2.98 24.97 29.83
N ILE A 14 4.05 25.72 29.53
CA ILE A 14 4.93 25.42 28.39
C ILE A 14 5.60 24.05 28.56
N ILE A 15 6.10 23.74 29.75
CA ILE A 15 6.71 22.42 30.05
C ILE A 15 5.68 21.30 29.90
N PHE A 16 4.46 21.52 30.39
CA PHE A 16 3.36 20.56 30.26
C PHE A 16 3.01 20.30 28.78
N VAL A 17 2.85 21.36 27.99
CA VAL A 17 2.57 21.26 26.55
C VAL A 17 3.70 20.52 25.82
N ALA A 18 4.96 20.83 26.14
CA ALA A 18 6.11 20.14 25.55
C ALA A 18 6.14 18.65 25.92
N ALA A 19 5.82 18.30 27.16
CA ALA A 19 5.71 16.91 27.60
C ALA A 19 4.58 16.15 26.88
N CYS A 20 3.42 16.80 26.67
CA CYS A 20 2.33 16.24 25.87
C CYS A 20 2.78 15.98 24.42
N PHE A 21 3.45 16.93 23.77
CA PHE A 21 3.96 16.73 22.41
C PHE A 21 4.98 15.59 22.32
N LEU A 22 5.92 15.51 23.27
CA LEU A 22 6.89 14.40 23.32
C LEU A 22 6.21 13.04 23.51
N TRP A 23 5.16 12.98 24.34
CA TRP A 23 4.36 11.77 24.52
C TRP A 23 3.60 11.39 23.25
N MET A 24 3.01 12.35 22.54
CA MET A 24 2.31 12.11 21.27
C MET A 24 3.25 11.62 20.17
N ILE A 25 4.46 12.20 20.06
CA ILE A 25 5.50 11.77 19.11
C ILE A 25 5.94 10.34 19.46
N ARG A 26 6.22 10.05 20.73
CA ARG A 26 6.68 8.72 21.18
C ARG A 26 5.66 7.61 20.91
N ASN A 27 4.36 7.94 20.93
CA ASN A 27 3.28 6.98 20.71
C ASN A 27 2.78 6.96 19.26
N ASP A 28 3.50 7.60 18.32
CA ASP A 28 3.10 7.66 16.92
C ASP A 28 1.62 8.10 16.76
N THR A 29 1.17 9.02 17.62
CA THR A 29 -0.28 9.35 17.73
C THR A 29 -0.82 9.98 16.44
N PHE A 30 0.06 10.60 15.66
CA PHE A 30 -0.23 11.16 14.35
C PHE A 30 0.20 10.26 13.18
N ALA A 31 0.71 9.05 13.46
CA ALA A 31 1.04 8.12 12.40
C ALA A 31 -0.25 7.68 11.72
N GLU A 32 -0.44 8.12 10.49
CA GLU A 32 -1.56 7.70 9.68
C GLU A 32 -1.45 6.20 9.40
N LYS A 33 -2.38 5.42 9.95
CA LYS A 33 -2.54 3.99 9.60
C LYS A 33 -3.20 3.80 8.23
N ALA A 34 -3.16 4.81 7.36
CA ALA A 34 -3.69 4.73 6.01
C ALA A 34 -2.81 3.82 5.15
N THR A 35 -3.42 3.07 4.25
CA THR A 35 -2.67 2.39 3.18
C THR A 35 -2.35 3.45 2.14
N TYR A 36 -1.08 3.80 1.98
CA TYR A 36 -0.66 4.63 0.86
C TYR A 36 -0.85 3.84 -0.44
N ILE A 37 -1.71 4.35 -1.32
CA ILE A 37 -1.98 3.76 -2.64
C ILE A 37 -1.47 4.77 -3.67
N SER A 38 -0.32 4.48 -4.28
CA SER A 38 0.14 5.24 -5.44
C SER A 38 -0.60 4.77 -6.68
N TYR A 39 -1.29 5.68 -7.35
CA TYR A 39 -1.84 5.42 -8.68
C TYR A 39 -0.75 5.52 -9.74
N ARG A 40 -1.01 4.92 -10.90
CA ARG A 40 -0.13 5.02 -12.05
C ARG A 40 0.15 6.49 -12.39
N ASP A 41 1.42 6.86 -12.41
CA ASP A 41 1.90 8.20 -12.73
C ASP A 41 2.85 8.13 -13.94
N LYS A 42 2.48 8.85 -15.00
CA LYS A 42 3.27 8.88 -16.25
C LYS A 42 4.59 9.61 -16.09
N ASP A 43 4.72 10.51 -15.14
CA ASP A 43 5.97 11.21 -14.91
C ASP A 43 6.97 10.31 -14.17
N ILE A 44 6.50 9.43 -13.28
CA ILE A 44 7.32 8.37 -12.67
C ILE A 44 7.76 7.35 -13.73
N GLU A 45 6.89 6.96 -14.67
CA GLU A 45 7.27 6.05 -15.77
C GLU A 45 8.39 6.63 -16.65
N LYS A 46 8.36 7.95 -16.92
CA LYS A 46 9.44 8.63 -17.64
C LYS A 46 10.76 8.61 -16.88
N GLU A 47 10.72 8.80 -15.56
CA GLU A 47 11.91 8.76 -14.71
C GLU A 47 12.50 7.34 -14.64
N LEU A 48 11.65 6.31 -14.56
CA LEU A 48 12.06 4.90 -14.54
C LEU A 48 12.54 4.39 -15.91
N GLY A 49 12.17 5.07 -17.00
CA GLY A 49 12.57 4.71 -18.36
C GLY A 49 11.85 3.50 -18.95
N TYR A 50 10.74 3.06 -18.34
CA TYR A 50 9.87 2.00 -18.86
C TYR A 50 8.42 2.21 -18.41
N THR A 51 7.46 1.76 -19.21
CA THR A 51 6.03 1.85 -18.85
C THR A 51 5.54 0.62 -18.10
N LEU A 52 4.39 0.72 -17.42
CA LEU A 52 3.73 -0.44 -16.82
C LEU A 52 3.46 -1.55 -17.85
N GLU A 53 3.04 -1.21 -19.06
CA GLU A 53 2.80 -2.21 -20.12
C GLU A 53 4.07 -2.95 -20.51
N GLU A 54 5.20 -2.25 -20.62
CA GLU A 54 6.50 -2.85 -20.90
C GLU A 54 6.95 -3.76 -19.76
N TYR A 55 6.79 -3.31 -18.53
CA TYR A 55 7.12 -4.11 -17.35
C TYR A 55 6.27 -5.39 -17.28
N VAL A 56 4.96 -5.29 -17.48
CA VAL A 56 4.02 -6.43 -17.45
C VAL A 56 4.37 -7.48 -18.51
N LYS A 57 4.81 -7.06 -19.72
CA LYS A 57 5.22 -7.99 -20.80
C LYS A 57 6.39 -8.89 -20.41
N THR A 58 7.21 -8.49 -19.44
CA THR A 58 8.33 -9.30 -18.93
C THR A 58 7.90 -10.37 -17.93
N LYS A 59 6.64 -10.39 -17.53
CA LYS A 59 6.13 -11.21 -16.43
C LYS A 59 5.11 -12.24 -16.92
N SER A 60 5.07 -13.37 -16.22
CA SER A 60 3.97 -14.32 -16.32
C SER A 60 2.81 -13.84 -15.43
N ILE A 61 1.70 -13.47 -16.05
CA ILE A 61 0.56 -12.85 -15.37
C ILE A 61 -0.57 -13.86 -15.17
N ILE A 62 -1.05 -13.95 -13.93
CA ILE A 62 -2.28 -14.66 -13.59
C ILE A 62 -3.43 -13.65 -13.58
N THR A 63 -4.43 -13.84 -14.43
CA THR A 63 -5.58 -12.93 -14.51
C THR A 63 -6.75 -13.44 -13.67
N LEU A 64 -7.28 -12.57 -12.81
CA LEU A 64 -8.47 -12.78 -12.00
C LEU A 64 -9.45 -11.63 -12.25
N GLN A 65 -10.74 -11.84 -12.02
CA GLN A 65 -11.75 -10.82 -12.26
C GLN A 65 -12.84 -10.87 -11.20
N LEU A 66 -13.20 -9.70 -10.67
CA LEU A 66 -14.39 -9.49 -9.85
C LEU A 66 -15.54 -9.05 -10.75
N ASN A 67 -16.76 -9.53 -10.47
CA ASN A 67 -17.93 -9.26 -11.30
C ASN A 67 -19.11 -8.64 -10.53
N GLY A 68 -18.97 -8.45 -9.21
CA GLY A 68 -20.00 -7.85 -8.36
C GLY A 68 -20.97 -8.88 -7.77
N ASN A 69 -20.84 -10.17 -8.08
CA ASN A 69 -21.54 -11.22 -7.36
C ASN A 69 -20.77 -11.55 -6.08
N GLU A 70 -21.37 -11.32 -4.92
CA GLU A 70 -20.71 -11.44 -3.62
C GLU A 70 -20.05 -12.81 -3.40
N LYS A 71 -20.76 -13.92 -3.64
CA LYS A 71 -20.22 -15.27 -3.43
C LYS A 71 -19.05 -15.57 -4.37
N TYR A 72 -19.16 -15.14 -5.61
CA TYR A 72 -18.09 -15.29 -6.60
C TYR A 72 -16.88 -14.43 -6.25
N ASP A 73 -17.10 -13.14 -5.96
CA ASP A 73 -16.05 -12.19 -5.63
C ASP A 73 -15.28 -12.63 -4.37
N ILE A 74 -15.96 -13.17 -3.34
CA ILE A 74 -15.29 -13.76 -2.17
C ILE A 74 -14.37 -14.90 -2.59
N SER A 75 -14.82 -15.81 -3.46
CA SER A 75 -14.00 -16.92 -3.95
C SER A 75 -12.78 -16.41 -4.73
N ILE A 76 -12.96 -15.38 -5.56
CA ILE A 76 -11.86 -14.77 -6.32
C ILE A 76 -10.87 -14.05 -5.40
N LEU A 77 -11.34 -13.31 -4.40
CA LEU A 77 -10.47 -12.64 -3.42
C LEU A 77 -9.67 -13.64 -2.58
N ASN A 78 -10.27 -14.77 -2.19
CA ASN A 78 -9.56 -15.85 -1.51
C ASN A 78 -8.49 -16.47 -2.42
N ARG A 79 -8.83 -16.73 -3.69
CA ARG A 79 -7.86 -17.23 -4.67
C ARG A 79 -6.74 -16.22 -4.90
N PHE A 80 -7.06 -14.94 -5.01
CA PHE A 80 -6.12 -13.85 -5.15
C PHE A 80 -5.10 -13.85 -4.02
N GLN A 81 -5.56 -13.94 -2.77
CA GLN A 81 -4.68 -14.04 -1.60
C GLN A 81 -3.78 -15.28 -1.65
N LEU A 82 -4.32 -16.44 -2.02
CA LEU A 82 -3.54 -17.69 -2.13
C LEU A 82 -2.46 -17.62 -3.21
N GLU A 83 -2.75 -17.01 -4.36
CA GLU A 83 -1.75 -16.84 -5.43
C GLU A 83 -0.64 -15.86 -4.99
N ILE A 84 -0.98 -14.80 -4.26
CA ILE A 84 0.01 -13.90 -3.65
C ILE A 84 0.95 -14.69 -2.74
N GLN A 85 0.40 -15.45 -1.81
CA GLN A 85 1.18 -16.27 -0.86
C GLN A 85 2.07 -17.28 -1.57
N LYS A 86 1.55 -17.92 -2.63
CA LYS A 86 2.31 -18.85 -3.45
C LYS A 86 3.48 -18.18 -4.15
N ILE A 87 3.27 -17.05 -4.82
CA ILE A 87 4.34 -16.31 -5.51
C ILE A 87 5.40 -15.83 -4.51
N LYS A 88 4.99 -15.35 -3.34
CA LYS A 88 5.92 -14.96 -2.27
C LYS A 88 6.74 -16.14 -1.76
N LYS A 89 6.11 -17.29 -1.52
CA LYS A 89 6.79 -18.52 -1.06
C LYS A 89 7.77 -19.05 -2.10
N GLU A 90 7.44 -18.93 -3.39
CA GLU A 90 8.32 -19.30 -4.50
C GLU A 90 9.43 -18.26 -4.75
N GLU A 91 9.38 -17.09 -4.09
CA GLU A 91 10.30 -15.96 -4.30
C GLU A 91 10.47 -15.63 -5.78
N ASN A 92 9.39 -15.66 -6.56
CA ASN A 92 9.47 -15.59 -8.01
C ASN A 92 9.20 -14.16 -8.52
N PRO A 93 10.23 -13.37 -8.88
CA PRO A 93 10.06 -11.99 -9.33
C PRO A 93 9.45 -11.87 -10.73
N ASN A 94 9.31 -12.97 -11.47
CA ASN A 94 8.79 -12.99 -12.83
C ASN A 94 7.29 -13.28 -12.88
N LYS A 95 6.63 -13.48 -11.73
CA LYS A 95 5.19 -13.69 -11.65
C LYS A 95 4.49 -12.44 -11.15
N GLY A 96 3.34 -12.14 -11.76
CA GLY A 96 2.44 -11.09 -11.33
C GLY A 96 0.99 -11.54 -11.38
N ILE A 97 0.12 -10.76 -10.78
CA ILE A 97 -1.33 -11.00 -10.79
C ILE A 97 -2.00 -9.76 -11.35
N HIS A 98 -2.95 -9.98 -12.24
CA HIS A 98 -3.82 -8.94 -12.78
C HIS A 98 -5.24 -9.17 -12.26
N LEU A 99 -5.67 -8.38 -11.30
CA LEU A 99 -7.03 -8.40 -10.78
C LEU A 99 -7.86 -7.33 -11.48
N LYS A 100 -8.86 -7.76 -12.26
CA LYS A 100 -9.78 -6.86 -12.97
C LYS A 100 -11.00 -6.58 -12.11
N PHE A 101 -11.34 -5.30 -11.98
CA PHE A 101 -12.57 -4.84 -11.36
C PHE A 101 -13.66 -4.73 -12.42
N GLY A 102 -14.69 -5.56 -12.33
CA GLY A 102 -15.88 -5.42 -13.15
C GLY A 102 -16.63 -4.12 -12.81
N LYS A 103 -17.44 -3.63 -13.75
CA LYS A 103 -18.25 -2.41 -13.55
C LYS A 103 -19.19 -2.48 -12.33
N LYS A 104 -19.55 -3.69 -11.91
CA LYS A 104 -20.42 -3.95 -10.75
C LYS A 104 -19.65 -4.35 -9.49
N THR A 105 -18.32 -4.39 -9.53
CA THR A 105 -17.52 -4.69 -8.35
C THR A 105 -17.79 -3.64 -7.28
N THR A 106 -18.07 -4.11 -6.06
CA THR A 106 -18.35 -3.23 -4.94
C THR A 106 -17.08 -2.52 -4.50
N TYR A 107 -17.25 -1.28 -4.00
CA TYR A 107 -16.12 -0.54 -3.41
C TYR A 107 -15.43 -1.33 -2.29
N GLU A 108 -16.20 -2.05 -1.48
CA GLU A 108 -15.66 -2.91 -0.43
C GLU A 108 -14.70 -3.98 -0.98
N ASN A 109 -15.07 -4.65 -2.08
CA ASN A 109 -14.20 -5.66 -2.70
C ASN A 109 -12.93 -5.04 -3.31
N VAL A 110 -13.01 -3.81 -3.82
CA VAL A 110 -11.83 -3.04 -4.26
C VAL A 110 -10.91 -2.79 -3.07
N ILE A 111 -11.42 -2.22 -1.98
CA ILE A 111 -10.63 -1.93 -0.76
C ILE A 111 -10.05 -3.21 -0.16
N ARG A 112 -10.82 -4.29 -0.12
CA ARG A 112 -10.35 -5.59 0.37
C ARG A 112 -9.17 -6.13 -0.44
N SER A 113 -9.13 -5.87 -1.76
CA SER A 113 -7.98 -6.24 -2.60
C SER A 113 -6.69 -5.52 -2.19
N PHE A 114 -6.76 -4.22 -1.86
CA PHE A 114 -5.62 -3.46 -1.32
C PHE A 114 -5.23 -3.95 0.07
N GLN A 115 -6.20 -4.24 0.93
CA GLN A 115 -5.94 -4.77 2.28
C GLN A 115 -5.22 -6.12 2.22
N ILE A 116 -5.62 -7.02 1.32
CA ILE A 116 -4.92 -8.29 1.08
C ILE A 116 -3.45 -8.02 0.72
N CYS A 117 -3.19 -7.10 -0.21
CA CYS A 117 -1.80 -6.79 -0.59
C CYS A 117 -0.96 -6.25 0.57
N LYS A 118 -1.57 -5.44 1.46
CA LYS A 118 -0.92 -4.93 2.67
C LYS A 118 -0.67 -6.00 3.72
N ILE A 119 -1.66 -6.86 3.99
CA ILE A 119 -1.55 -7.97 4.96
C ILE A 119 -0.46 -8.95 4.50
N GLU A 120 -0.46 -9.27 3.22
CA GLU A 120 0.51 -10.19 2.64
C GLU A 120 1.85 -9.53 2.34
N ASP A 121 2.07 -8.25 2.68
CA ASP A 121 3.31 -7.50 2.46
C ASP A 121 3.82 -7.64 1.00
N CYS A 122 2.95 -7.33 0.05
CA CYS A 122 3.29 -7.35 -1.37
C CYS A 122 4.33 -6.27 -1.68
N ALA A 123 5.31 -6.64 -2.50
CA ALA A 123 6.39 -5.75 -2.89
C ALA A 123 5.92 -4.50 -3.64
N THR A 124 5.02 -4.67 -4.60
CA THR A 124 4.51 -3.58 -5.44
C THR A 124 3.13 -3.91 -5.95
N TYR A 125 2.26 -2.91 -6.00
CA TYR A 125 0.99 -2.96 -6.69
C TYR A 125 0.67 -1.62 -7.33
N ALA A 126 -0.01 -1.65 -8.47
CA ALA A 126 -0.33 -0.50 -9.29
C ALA A 126 -1.79 -0.57 -9.74
N PRO A 127 -2.68 0.27 -9.18
CA PRO A 127 -4.02 0.47 -9.73
C PRO A 127 -3.96 1.36 -10.99
N ASP A 128 -4.63 0.91 -12.04
CA ASP A 128 -4.78 1.60 -13.32
C ASP A 128 -6.23 1.45 -13.80
N GLY A 129 -7.08 2.44 -13.47
CA GLY A 129 -8.50 2.38 -13.79
C GLY A 129 -9.23 1.19 -13.15
N TYR A 130 -9.72 0.27 -13.99
CA TYR A 130 -10.40 -0.97 -13.56
C TYR A 130 -9.43 -2.15 -13.43
N ASP A 131 -8.13 -1.91 -13.55
CA ASP A 131 -7.11 -2.92 -13.52
C ASP A 131 -6.25 -2.74 -12.26
N PHE A 132 -5.98 -3.84 -11.57
CA PHE A 132 -5.12 -3.86 -10.40
C PHE A 132 -3.99 -4.85 -10.59
N TRP A 133 -2.80 -4.30 -10.84
CA TRP A 133 -1.59 -5.07 -11.09
C TRP A 133 -0.84 -5.29 -9.78
N VAL A 134 -0.52 -6.54 -9.46
CA VAL A 134 0.17 -6.89 -8.22
C VAL A 134 1.38 -7.74 -8.52
N PHE A 135 2.51 -7.33 -7.96
CA PHE A 135 3.78 -8.03 -8.03
C PHE A 135 4.18 -8.38 -6.60
N PRO A 136 3.83 -9.59 -6.12
CA PRO A 136 3.99 -9.94 -4.71
C PRO A 136 5.43 -9.96 -4.23
N TYR A 137 6.37 -10.27 -5.12
CA TYR A 137 7.79 -10.41 -4.81
C TYR A 137 8.65 -9.66 -5.83
N TYR A 138 9.73 -9.06 -5.32
CA TYR A 138 10.81 -8.50 -6.12
C TYR A 138 12.13 -8.98 -5.55
N LYS A 139 13.08 -9.27 -6.45
CA LYS A 139 14.45 -9.55 -6.03
C LYS A 139 15.15 -8.20 -5.88
N LYS A 140 15.52 -7.83 -4.65
CA LYS A 140 16.42 -6.69 -4.41
C LYS A 140 17.73 -6.98 -5.12
N THR A 141 17.93 -6.32 -6.25
CA THR A 141 19.25 -6.30 -6.89
C THR A 141 20.04 -5.25 -6.12
N TYR A 142 21.02 -5.67 -5.32
CA TYR A 142 21.96 -4.73 -4.71
C TYR A 142 22.74 -4.08 -5.86
N SER A 143 22.23 -2.93 -6.32
CA SER A 143 22.99 -2.01 -7.14
C SER A 143 24.19 -1.60 -6.29
N LYS A 144 25.38 -2.06 -6.66
CA LYS A 144 26.62 -1.41 -6.23
C LYS A 144 26.51 0.02 -6.72
N LEU A 145 26.19 0.95 -5.82
CA LEU A 145 26.40 2.38 -6.01
C LEU A 145 27.80 2.54 -6.62
N LYS A 146 27.82 2.98 -7.87
CA LYS A 146 29.05 3.31 -8.61
C LYS A 146 29.19 4.82 -8.58
#